data_AF-A0A936DCL5-F1
#
_entry.id   AF-A0A936DCL5-F1
#
_cell.length_a   1.000
_cell.length_b   1.000
_cell.length_c   1.000
_cell.angle_alpha   90.00
_cell.angle_beta   90.00
_cell.angle_gamma   90.00
#
_symmetry.space_group_name_H-M   'P 1'
#
loop_
_entity.id
_entity.type
_entity.pdbx_description
1 polymer ?
#
loop_
_entity_poly.entity_id
_entity_poly.type
_entity_poly.pdbx_seq_one_letter_code
_entity_poly.pdbx_strand_id
1 'polypeptide(L)'
;MFVELAVDAAEHCTTLELLDAVVTYDDRVGGAGRLERRVFSSMPVSADLAVLALRDADVERGVVAARAAAATIDAIAMAQRGDLDGADSLLHANEQELSRSVAGKGGEDMHEGALVRQRDELIRLRGEVRNVAAPKAASPEPSAGYRRVAKEANATAVELLQARSIHAPLQGFSGSARGE
;
A
#
# COMPACT_ATOMS: atom_id res chain seq x y z
N MET A 1 2.51 2.98 3.92
CA MET A 1 3.18 3.58 2.75
C MET A 1 4.09 2.52 2.19
N PHE A 2 3.93 2.23 0.90
CA PHE A 2 4.86 1.41 0.14
C PHE A 2 5.62 2.33 -0.81
N VAL A 3 6.91 2.08 -0.98
CA VAL A 3 7.77 2.84 -1.87
C VAL A 3 8.39 1.85 -2.84
N GLU A 4 8.23 2.10 -4.14
CA GLU A 4 8.86 1.33 -5.19
C GLU A 4 10.19 1.99 -5.54
N LEU A 5 11.28 1.23 -5.48
CA LEU A 5 12.63 1.71 -5.73
C LEU A 5 13.18 0.98 -6.95
N ALA A 6 13.57 1.74 -7.97
CA ALA A 6 14.38 1.23 -9.05
C ALA A 6 15.85 1.45 -8.68
N VAL A 7 16.62 0.37 -8.63
CA VAL A 7 18.05 0.40 -8.31
C VAL A 7 18.85 -0.28 -9.40
N ASP A 8 20.03 0.27 -9.68
CA ASP A 8 20.96 -0.35 -10.63
C ASP A 8 21.53 -1.64 -10.05
N ALA A 9 21.94 -2.56 -10.93
CA ALA A 9 22.58 -3.79 -10.53
C ALA A 9 23.91 -3.48 -9.80
N ALA A 10 24.10 -4.12 -8.64
CA ALA A 10 25.31 -3.99 -7.82
C ALA A 10 26.10 -5.31 -7.80
N GLU A 11 27.37 -5.23 -7.41
CA GLU A 11 28.23 -6.40 -7.33
C GLU A 11 27.78 -7.35 -6.20
N HIS A 12 27.99 -8.65 -6.40
CA HIS A 12 27.69 -9.65 -5.38
C HIS A 12 28.47 -9.40 -4.09
N CYS A 13 27.89 -9.81 -2.95
CA CYS A 13 28.46 -9.63 -1.61
C CYS A 13 28.60 -8.17 -1.16
N THR A 14 27.95 -7.23 -1.85
CA THR A 14 27.83 -5.84 -1.38
C THR A 14 26.52 -5.64 -0.62
N THR A 15 26.46 -4.59 0.19
CA THR A 15 25.20 -4.09 0.75
C THR A 15 24.81 -2.84 -0.02
N LEU A 16 23.62 -2.87 -0.61
CA LEU A 16 23.07 -1.71 -1.30
C LEU A 16 22.26 -0.89 -0.29
N GLU A 17 22.61 0.37 -0.13
CA GLU A 17 21.77 1.33 0.59
C GLU A 17 20.61 1.73 -0.31
N LEU A 18 19.39 1.38 0.09
CA LEU A 18 18.19 1.56 -0.72
C LEU A 18 17.52 2.89 -0.46
N LEU A 19 17.36 3.25 0.83
CA LEU A 19 16.59 4.41 1.23
C LEU A 19 17.08 4.94 2.57
N ASP A 20 17.36 6.24 2.62
CA ASP A 20 17.39 7.04 3.84
C ASP A 20 16.23 8.05 3.77
N ALA A 21 15.20 7.83 4.57
CA ALA A 21 13.98 8.60 4.54
C ALA A 21 13.70 9.27 5.88
N VAL A 22 13.34 10.55 5.82
CA VAL A 22 12.85 11.32 6.95
C VAL A 22 11.36 11.58 6.76
N VAL A 23 10.54 11.01 7.63
CA VAL A 23 9.09 11.24 7.68
C VAL A 23 8.81 12.27 8.77
N THR A 24 8.33 13.44 8.37
CA THR A 24 7.85 14.46 9.32
C THR A 24 6.33 14.59 9.23
N TYR A 25 5.65 14.67 10.37
CA TYR A 25 4.21 14.90 10.43
C TYR A 25 3.82 15.80 11.60
N ASP A 26 2.74 16.55 11.45
CA ASP A 26 2.17 17.35 12.53
C ASP A 26 1.14 16.54 13.30
N ASP A 27 1.41 16.26 14.57
CA ASP A 27 0.44 15.61 15.45
C ASP A 27 -0.59 16.61 15.97
N ARG A 28 -1.66 16.75 15.19
CA ARG A 28 -2.80 17.61 15.54
C ARG A 28 -3.75 16.97 16.55
N VAL A 29 -3.67 15.65 16.76
CA VAL A 29 -4.61 14.91 17.62
C VAL A 29 -4.07 14.84 19.04
N GLY A 30 -2.81 14.44 19.19
CA GLY A 30 -2.13 14.40 20.49
C GLY A 30 -1.55 15.75 20.91
N GLY A 31 -1.47 16.72 20.01
CA GLY A 31 -0.94 18.05 20.29
C GLY A 31 0.58 18.07 20.50
N ALA A 32 1.29 17.01 20.11
CA ALA A 32 2.75 16.90 20.27
C ALA A 32 3.55 17.81 19.32
N GLY A 33 2.88 18.56 18.43
CA GLY A 33 3.52 19.43 17.45
C GLY A 33 4.11 18.64 16.28
N ARG A 34 5.20 19.13 15.69
CA ARG A 34 5.86 18.46 14.57
C ARG A 34 6.74 17.31 15.07
N LEU A 35 6.47 16.11 14.59
CA LEU A 35 7.23 14.89 14.88
C LEU A 35 8.05 14.47 13.66
N GLU A 36 9.20 13.84 13.93
CA GLU A 36 10.13 13.32 12.92
C GLU A 36 10.44 11.85 13.21
N ARG A 37 10.47 11.02 12.16
CA ARG A 37 11.00 9.67 12.17
C ARG A 37 11.96 9.48 11.02
N ARG A 38 13.10 8.84 11.29
CA ARG A 38 14.06 8.45 10.26
C ARG A 38 13.99 6.95 10.04
N VAL A 39 14.07 6.55 8.78
CA VAL A 39 14.04 5.15 8.36
C VAL A 39 15.19 4.94 7.41
N PHE A 40 16.05 3.99 7.74
CA PHE A 40 17.12 3.52 6.88
C PHE A 40 16.77 2.11 6.38
N SER A 41 16.95 1.87 5.09
CA SER A 41 16.73 0.58 4.46
C SER A 41 17.93 0.21 3.58
N SER A 42 18.40 -1.02 3.76
CA SER A 42 19.50 -1.59 3.00
C SER A 42 19.19 -3.04 2.65
N MET A 43 19.78 -3.54 1.56
CA MET A 43 19.60 -4.92 1.12
C MET A 43 20.95 -5.57 0.78
N PRO A 44 21.23 -6.79 1.28
CA PRO A 44 22.39 -7.54 0.82
C PRO A 44 22.19 -8.02 -0.62
N VAL A 45 23.22 -7.88 -1.46
CA VAL A 45 23.19 -8.28 -2.86
C VAL A 45 23.63 -9.74 -2.99
N SER A 46 22.68 -10.62 -3.30
CA SER A 46 22.93 -12.04 -3.53
C SER A 46 23.04 -12.35 -5.02
N ALA A 47 23.96 -13.25 -5.38
CA ALA A 47 24.02 -13.88 -6.71
C ALA A 47 23.18 -15.16 -6.78
N ASP A 48 22.63 -15.61 -5.64
CA ASP A 48 21.74 -16.76 -5.58
C ASP A 48 20.37 -16.41 -6.18
N LEU A 49 20.07 -16.98 -7.34
CA LEU A 49 18.80 -16.79 -8.03
C LEU A 49 17.59 -17.22 -7.20
N ALA A 50 17.74 -18.19 -6.28
CA ALA A 50 16.65 -18.59 -5.38
C ALA A 50 16.32 -17.48 -4.38
N VAL A 51 17.34 -16.78 -3.88
CA VAL A 51 17.18 -15.59 -3.02
C VAL A 51 16.56 -14.43 -3.77
N LEU A 52 16.97 -14.21 -5.04
CA LEU A 52 16.39 -13.16 -5.87
C LEU A 52 14.95 -13.44 -6.32
N ALA A 53 14.54 -14.71 -6.36
CA ALA A 53 13.18 -15.12 -6.69
C ALA A 53 12.22 -15.09 -5.50
N LEU A 54 12.73 -14.92 -4.27
CA LEU A 54 11.90 -14.83 -3.06
C LEU A 54 11.03 -13.57 -3.11
N ARG A 55 9.72 -13.78 -2.99
CA ARG A 55 8.69 -12.74 -2.90
C ARG A 55 8.06 -12.82 -1.53
N ASP A 56 8.03 -11.70 -0.81
CA ASP A 56 7.30 -11.60 0.45
C ASP A 56 5.81 -11.38 0.12
N ALA A 57 5.00 -12.40 0.39
CA ALA A 57 3.58 -12.39 0.07
C ALA A 57 2.81 -11.26 0.80
N ASP A 58 3.25 -10.85 1.98
CA ASP A 58 2.63 -9.74 2.71
C ASP A 58 2.98 -8.40 2.07
N VAL A 59 4.21 -8.24 1.58
CA VAL A 59 4.61 -7.05 0.81
C VAL A 59 3.81 -6.95 -0.47
N GLU A 60 3.70 -8.05 -1.24
CA GLU A 60 2.93 -8.07 -2.48
C GLU A 60 1.44 -7.76 -2.23
N ARG A 61 0.82 -8.38 -1.21
CA ARG A 61 -0.56 -8.07 -0.79
C ARG A 61 -0.73 -6.61 -0.36
N GLY A 62 0.22 -6.09 0.42
CA GLY A 62 0.20 -4.71 0.89
C GLY A 62 0.35 -3.68 -0.25
N VAL A 63 1.19 -3.96 -1.24
CA VAL A 63 1.34 -3.13 -2.44
C VAL A 63 0.04 -3.09 -3.23
N VAL A 64 -0.62 -4.23 -3.43
CA VAL A 64 -1.92 -4.29 -4.13
C VAL A 64 -2.99 -3.50 -3.36
N ALA A 65 -3.06 -3.65 -2.04
CA ALA A 65 -3.98 -2.88 -1.20
C ALA A 65 -3.72 -1.37 -1.32
N ALA A 66 -2.45 -0.94 -1.29
CA ALA A 66 -2.09 0.46 -1.42
C ALA A 66 -2.40 1.04 -2.81
N ARG A 67 -2.16 0.27 -3.88
CA ARG A 67 -2.53 0.65 -5.25
C ARG A 67 -4.03 0.81 -5.40
N ALA A 68 -4.82 -0.12 -4.87
CA ALA A 68 -6.28 -0.03 -4.88
C ALA A 68 -6.80 1.19 -4.08
N ALA A 69 -6.17 1.53 -2.96
CA ALA A 69 -6.50 2.74 -2.20
C ALA A 69 -6.20 4.02 -2.98
N ALA A 70 -5.05 4.09 -3.67
CA ALA A 70 -4.70 5.22 -4.54
C ALA A 70 -5.67 5.33 -5.73
N ALA A 71 -5.94 4.21 -6.40
CA ALA A 71 -6.87 4.14 -7.52
C ALA A 71 -8.28 4.60 -7.15
N THR A 72 -8.71 4.34 -5.91
CA THR A 72 -9.97 4.86 -5.37
C THR A 72 -9.97 6.38 -5.37
N ILE A 73 -8.92 7.01 -4.85
CA ILE A 73 -8.82 8.49 -4.79
C ILE A 73 -8.79 9.07 -6.21
N ASP A 74 -8.04 8.45 -7.12
CA ASP A 74 -7.94 8.90 -8.52
C ASP A 74 -9.27 8.74 -9.27
N ALA A 75 -9.99 7.64 -9.07
CA ALA A 75 -11.30 7.41 -9.67
C ALA A 75 -12.32 8.44 -9.17
N ILE A 76 -12.26 8.83 -7.90
CA ILE A 76 -13.09 9.90 -7.35
C ILE A 76 -12.78 11.24 -8.04
N ALA A 77 -11.49 11.55 -8.21
CA ALA A 77 -11.07 12.77 -8.90
C ALA A 77 -11.45 12.76 -10.40
N MET A 78 -11.44 11.61 -11.05
CA MET A 78 -11.94 11.43 -12.43
C MET A 78 -13.45 11.66 -12.50
N ALA A 79 -14.23 11.01 -11.62
CA ALA A 79 -15.67 11.15 -11.57
C ALA A 79 -16.11 12.60 -11.29
N GLN A 80 -15.40 13.32 -10.40
CA GLN A 80 -15.65 14.74 -10.14
C GLN A 80 -15.43 15.64 -11.36
N ARG A 81 -14.55 15.23 -12.29
CA ARG A 81 -14.30 15.93 -13.55
C ARG A 81 -15.25 15.49 -14.68
N GLY A 82 -16.18 14.59 -14.39
CA GLY A 82 -17.12 14.02 -15.37
C GLY A 82 -16.57 12.85 -16.17
N ASP A 83 -15.34 12.39 -15.87
CA ASP A 83 -14.74 11.21 -16.50
C ASP A 83 -15.20 9.93 -15.78
N LEU A 84 -16.47 9.58 -15.99
CA LEU A 84 -17.09 8.41 -15.36
C LEU A 84 -16.58 7.09 -15.96
N ASP A 85 -16.31 7.06 -17.27
CA ASP A 85 -15.79 5.88 -17.96
C ASP A 85 -14.34 5.55 -17.55
N GLY A 86 -13.50 6.57 -17.39
CA GLY A 86 -12.14 6.43 -16.88
C GLY A 86 -12.12 5.97 -15.42
N ALA A 87 -12.97 6.56 -14.57
CA ALA A 87 -13.14 6.15 -13.18
C ALA A 87 -13.61 4.69 -13.07
N ASP A 88 -14.61 4.28 -13.85
CA ASP A 88 -15.13 2.91 -13.86
C ASP A 88 -14.07 1.90 -14.29
N SER A 89 -13.34 2.21 -15.37
CA SER A 89 -12.26 1.37 -15.89
C SER A 89 -11.12 1.18 -14.89
N LEU A 90 -10.72 2.25 -14.19
CA LEU A 90 -9.67 2.22 -13.17
C LEU A 90 -10.08 1.36 -11.97
N LEU A 91 -11.31 1.52 -11.48
CA LEU A 91 -11.84 0.71 -10.38
C LEU A 91 -11.97 -0.77 -10.77
N HIS A 92 -12.43 -1.06 -12.00
CA HIS A 92 -12.55 -2.43 -12.49
C HIS A 92 -11.19 -3.13 -12.61
N ALA A 93 -10.16 -2.45 -13.13
CA ALA A 93 -8.81 -3.01 -13.22
C ALA A 93 -8.25 -3.38 -11.84
N ASN A 94 -8.43 -2.51 -10.85
CA ASN A 94 -7.95 -2.74 -9.48
C ASN A 94 -8.76 -3.85 -8.76
N GLU A 95 -10.07 -3.96 -8.99
CA GLU A 95 -10.88 -5.08 -8.49
C GLU A 95 -10.36 -6.42 -9.02
N GLN A 96 -10.01 -6.50 -10.31
CA GLN A 96 -9.47 -7.72 -10.90
C GLN A 96 -8.13 -8.09 -10.26
N GLU A 97 -7.25 -7.12 -10.02
CA GLU A 97 -5.96 -7.33 -9.36
C GLU A 97 -6.14 -7.83 -7.92
N LEU A 98 -6.99 -7.16 -7.12
CA LEU A 98 -7.36 -7.61 -5.77
C LEU A 98 -7.93 -9.02 -5.76
N SER A 99 -8.80 -9.35 -6.71
CA SER A 99 -9.41 -10.68 -6.81
C SER A 99 -8.37 -11.77 -7.09
N ARG A 100 -7.36 -11.49 -7.91
CA ARG A 100 -6.24 -12.41 -8.15
C ARG A 100 -5.38 -12.58 -6.90
N SER A 101 -5.13 -11.50 -6.17
CA SER A 101 -4.36 -11.54 -4.91
C SER A 101 -5.06 -12.31 -3.80
N VAL A 102 -6.40 -12.23 -3.71
CA VAL A 102 -7.19 -13.05 -2.78
C VAL A 102 -7.22 -14.52 -3.20
N ALA A 103 -7.29 -14.83 -4.50
CA ALA A 103 -7.32 -16.21 -4.99
C ALA A 103 -5.97 -16.95 -4.90
N GLY A 104 -4.87 -16.24 -4.61
CA GLY A 104 -3.55 -16.83 -4.39
C GLY A 104 -3.55 -17.65 -3.09
N LYS A 105 -3.54 -18.99 -3.21
CA LYS A 105 -3.55 -19.94 -2.08
C LYS A 105 -2.42 -19.64 -1.08
N GLY A 106 -2.78 -19.20 0.13
CA GLY A 106 -1.79 -19.03 1.20
C GLY A 106 -2.41 -18.57 2.51
N GLY A 107 -2.91 -19.55 3.29
CA GLY A 107 -3.16 -19.42 4.73
C GLY A 107 -4.44 -18.67 5.11
N GLU A 108 -5.07 -19.10 6.21
CA GLU A 108 -6.08 -18.35 6.94
C GLU A 108 -5.45 -17.08 7.54
N ASP A 109 -5.05 -16.15 6.67
CA ASP A 109 -4.35 -14.95 7.07
C ASP A 109 -5.37 -13.85 7.35
N MET A 110 -5.23 -13.22 8.51
CA MET A 110 -5.95 -12.01 8.94
C MET A 110 -6.00 -10.90 7.86
N HIS A 111 -5.05 -10.92 6.93
CA HIS A 111 -4.92 -9.99 5.80
C HIS A 111 -5.87 -10.29 4.62
N GLU A 112 -6.33 -11.54 4.44
CA GLU A 112 -7.29 -11.89 3.40
C GLU A 112 -8.63 -11.18 3.62
N GLY A 113 -9.11 -11.15 4.86
CA GLY A 113 -10.34 -10.44 5.22
C GLY A 113 -10.29 -8.93 4.95
N ALA A 114 -9.10 -8.32 5.09
CA ALA A 114 -8.89 -6.91 4.75
C ALA A 114 -8.97 -6.66 3.24
N LEU A 115 -8.34 -7.50 2.42
CA LEU A 115 -8.38 -7.40 0.96
C LEU A 115 -9.78 -7.66 0.40
N VAL A 116 -10.50 -8.64 0.96
CA VAL A 116 -11.90 -8.92 0.58
C VAL A 116 -12.79 -7.70 0.88
N ARG A 117 -12.69 -7.12 2.07
CA ARG A 117 -13.43 -5.89 2.41
C ARG A 117 -13.12 -4.75 1.45
N GLN A 118 -11.84 -4.55 1.12
CA GLN A 118 -11.42 -3.50 0.19
C GLN A 118 -11.97 -3.74 -1.22
N ARG A 119 -11.96 -4.98 -1.72
CA ARG A 119 -12.56 -5.35 -3.00
C ARG A 119 -14.06 -5.06 -3.02
N ASP A 120 -14.78 -5.47 -1.98
CA ASP A 120 -16.22 -5.30 -1.91
C ASP A 120 -16.60 -3.80 -1.90
N GLU A 121 -15.77 -2.97 -1.27
CA GLU A 121 -15.94 -1.51 -1.30
C GLU A 121 -15.66 -0.91 -2.68
N LEU A 122 -14.68 -1.41 -3.44
CA LEU A 122 -14.47 -1.01 -4.85
C LEU A 122 -15.67 -1.36 -5.73
N ILE A 123 -16.24 -2.56 -5.55
CA ILE A 123 -17.43 -3.01 -6.30
C ILE A 123 -18.60 -2.07 -6.01
N ARG A 124 -18.81 -1.74 -4.73
CA ARG A 124 -19.82 -0.78 -4.31
C ARG A 124 -19.59 0.59 -4.95
N LEU A 125 -18.37 1.14 -4.83
CA LEU A 125 -18.03 2.45 -5.37
C LEU A 125 -18.23 2.52 -6.88
N ARG A 126 -17.90 1.45 -7.61
CA ARG A 126 -18.16 1.37 -9.05
C ARG A 126 -19.65 1.46 -9.37
N GLY A 127 -20.48 0.77 -8.58
CA GLY A 127 -21.94 0.90 -8.66
C GLY A 127 -22.41 2.33 -8.40
N GLU A 128 -21.82 3.01 -7.42
CA GLU A 128 -22.12 4.41 -7.13
C GLU A 128 -21.70 5.34 -8.28
N VAL A 129 -20.47 5.23 -8.80
CA VAL A 129 -19.97 6.05 -9.94
C VAL A 129 -20.87 5.92 -11.17
N ARG A 130 -21.30 4.71 -11.52
CA ARG A 130 -22.22 4.48 -12.66
C ARG A 130 -23.60 5.11 -12.46
N ASN A 131 -24.05 5.19 -11.20
CA ASN A 131 -25.35 5.73 -10.83
C ASN A 131 -25.31 7.24 -10.52
N VAL A 132 -24.12 7.87 -10.51
CA VAL A 132 -24.01 9.33 -10.47
C VAL A 132 -24.51 9.86 -11.81
N ALA A 133 -25.74 10.36 -11.82
CA ALA A 133 -26.20 11.25 -12.88
C ALA A 133 -25.15 12.35 -13.02
N ALA A 134 -24.55 12.50 -14.21
CA ALA A 134 -23.45 13.41 -14.48
C ALA A 134 -23.66 14.73 -13.71
N PRO A 135 -22.75 15.12 -12.81
CA PRO A 135 -22.96 16.29 -11.99
C PRO A 135 -23.11 17.49 -12.93
N LYS A 136 -24.30 18.11 -12.92
CA LYS A 136 -24.50 19.42 -13.52
C LYS A 136 -23.51 20.35 -12.82
N ALA A 137 -22.50 20.80 -13.55
CA ALA A 137 -21.35 21.58 -13.08
C ALA A 137 -21.74 22.56 -11.95
N ALA A 138 -21.52 22.13 -10.70
CA ALA A 138 -21.72 22.95 -9.50
C ALA A 138 -20.77 22.44 -8.42
N SER A 139 -19.59 23.08 -8.36
CA SER A 139 -18.59 23.16 -7.29
C SER A 139 -18.07 21.88 -6.59
N PRO A 140 -16.75 21.84 -6.25
CA PRO A 140 -16.00 20.62 -5.97
C PRO A 140 -16.00 20.23 -4.47
N GLU A 141 -17.17 20.09 -3.85
CA GLU A 141 -17.23 19.47 -2.51
C GLU A 141 -17.27 17.94 -2.67
N PRO A 142 -16.23 17.19 -2.27
CA PRO A 142 -16.27 15.73 -2.30
C PRO A 142 -17.42 15.26 -1.39
N SER A 143 -18.35 14.49 -1.97
CA SER A 143 -19.48 13.93 -1.25
C SER A 143 -19.02 13.17 0.01
N ALA A 144 -19.86 13.13 1.04
CA ALA A 144 -19.53 12.45 2.30
C ALA A 144 -19.19 10.96 2.10
N GLY A 145 -19.73 10.32 1.05
CA GLY A 145 -19.39 8.95 0.65
C GLY A 145 -17.91 8.82 0.26
N TYR A 146 -17.42 9.70 -0.60
CA TYR A 146 -16.04 9.66 -1.09
C TYR A 146 -14.98 9.83 0.02
N ARG A 147 -15.24 10.72 1.00
CA ARG A 147 -14.34 10.90 2.14
C ARG A 147 -14.28 9.65 3.02
N ARG A 148 -15.41 8.93 3.15
CA ARG A 148 -15.50 7.70 3.93
C ARG A 148 -14.68 6.59 3.27
N VAL A 149 -14.84 6.37 1.96
CA VAL A 149 -14.11 5.33 1.24
C VAL A 149 -12.60 5.56 1.30
N ALA A 150 -12.13 6.79 1.04
CA ALA A 150 -10.71 7.11 1.13
C ALA A 150 -10.15 6.91 2.55
N LYS A 151 -10.95 7.20 3.58
CA LYS A 151 -10.57 6.99 4.99
C LYS A 151 -10.50 5.49 5.33
N GLU A 152 -11.45 4.68 4.89
CA GLU A 152 -11.49 3.24 5.13
C GLU A 152 -10.37 2.51 4.37
N ALA A 153 -10.09 2.90 3.13
CA ALA A 153 -8.96 2.38 2.36
C ALA A 153 -7.60 2.69 3.03
N ASN A 154 -7.43 3.94 3.49
CA ASN A 154 -6.23 4.32 4.27
C ASN A 154 -6.14 3.57 5.61
N ALA A 155 -7.25 3.41 6.34
CA ALA A 155 -7.27 2.68 7.60
C ALA A 155 -6.86 1.21 7.41
N THR A 156 -7.38 0.57 6.36
CA THR A 156 -7.05 -0.82 6.01
C THR A 156 -5.56 -0.95 5.67
N ALA A 157 -5.02 -0.03 4.86
CA ALA A 157 -3.59 -0.01 4.54
C ALA A 157 -2.71 0.19 5.80
N VAL A 158 -3.15 1.02 6.76
CA VAL A 158 -2.43 1.24 8.03
C VAL A 158 -2.48 0.01 8.93
N GLU A 159 -3.61 -0.68 9.01
CA GLU A 159 -3.79 -1.89 9.81
C GLU A 159 -2.88 -3.03 9.31
N LEU A 160 -2.78 -3.20 7.98
CA LEU A 160 -1.83 -4.12 7.35
C LEU A 160 -0.36 -3.81 7.71
N LEU A 161 -0.01 -2.52 7.85
CA LEU A 161 1.35 -2.09 8.19
C LEU A 161 1.67 -2.25 9.68
N GLN A 162 0.69 -2.04 10.56
CA GLN A 162 0.87 -2.12 12.01
C GLN A 162 0.98 -3.55 12.52
N ALA A 163 0.27 -4.51 11.90
CA ALA A 163 0.36 -5.93 12.25
C ALA A 163 1.79 -6.48 12.16
N ARG A 164 2.64 -5.93 11.28
CA ARG A 164 4.05 -6.31 11.12
C ARG A 164 4.98 -5.74 12.20
N SER A 165 4.62 -4.61 12.80
CA SER A 165 5.50 -3.88 13.73
C SER A 165 5.61 -4.53 15.12
N ILE A 166 4.75 -5.51 15.43
CA ILE A 166 4.72 -6.18 16.75
C ILE A 166 5.57 -7.47 16.77
N HIS A 167 6.04 -7.97 15.61
CA HIS A 167 6.65 -9.30 15.50
C HIS A 167 8.03 -9.39 14.82
N ALA A 168 8.80 -8.31 14.70
CA ALA A 168 10.20 -8.42 14.30
C ALA A 168 11.11 -8.62 15.53
N PRO A 169 11.52 -9.84 15.92
CA PRO A 169 12.64 -10.00 16.82
C PRO A 169 13.88 -9.44 16.11
N LEU A 170 14.51 -8.45 16.74
CA LEU A 170 15.88 -8.05 16.44
C LEU A 170 16.78 -9.27 16.73
N GLN A 171 16.90 -10.20 15.77
CA GLN A 171 17.93 -11.22 15.83
C GLN A 171 19.27 -10.52 15.60
N GLY A 172 19.93 -10.19 16.71
CA GLY A 172 21.28 -9.69 16.72
C GLY A 172 22.21 -10.66 16.00
N PHE A 173 22.77 -10.19 14.88
CA PHE A 173 23.95 -10.77 14.27
C PHE A 173 25.12 -10.61 15.26
N SER A 174 25.27 -11.56 16.17
CA SER A 174 26.50 -11.73 16.95
C SER A 174 27.54 -12.36 16.03
N GLY A 175 28.30 -11.51 15.34
CA GLY A 175 29.54 -11.91 14.67
C GLY A 175 30.54 -12.36 15.72
N SER A 176 30.70 -13.68 15.86
CA SER A 176 31.77 -14.29 16.66
C SER A 176 33.09 -14.10 15.91
N ALA A 177 33.83 -13.05 16.27
CA ALA A 177 35.24 -12.91 15.91
C ALA A 177 36.04 -13.93 16.73
N ARG A 178 36.41 -15.07 16.12
CA ARG A 178 37.50 -15.89 16.63
C ARG A 178 38.82 -15.27 16.18
N GLY A 179 39.56 -14.78 17.17
CA GLY A 179 40.94 -14.35 17.03
C GLY A 179 41.89 -15.51 16.75
N GLU A 180 43.07 -15.09 16.31
CA GLU A 180 44.27 -15.83 15.92
C GLU A 180 44.78 -16.86 16.93
#